data_AF-Q97CX6-F1
#
_entry.id   AF-Q97CX6-F1
#
_cell.length_a   1.000
_cell.length_b   1.000
_cell.length_c   1.000
_cell.angle_alpha   90.00
_cell.angle_beta   90.00
_cell.angle_gamma   90.00
#
_symmetry.space_group_name_H-M   'P 1'
#
loop_
_entity.id
_entity.type
_entity.pdbx_description
1 polymer ?
#
loop_
_entity_poly.entity_id
_entity_poly.type
_entity_poly.pdbx_seq_one_letter_code
_entity_poly.pdbx_strand_id
1 'polypeptide(L)'
;MKKENFKIMSDIKTIEGLKADLLCVIGDFFKVLTKGTNAAQDAILNCISSAIILLYILGGRLGYSHVEIDETMKKKLKLGIVEQDDIEKDGKDLTKLYRHLKDRI
;
A
#
# COMPACT_ATOMS: atom_id res chain seq x y z
N MET A 1 11.54 29.62 -14.64
CA MET A 1 10.06 29.60 -14.76
C MET A 1 9.51 28.51 -15.68
N LYS A 2 9.80 28.42 -17.01
CA LYS A 2 9.20 27.39 -17.89
C LYS A 2 9.53 25.93 -17.52
N LYS A 3 10.76 25.63 -17.11
CA LYS A 3 11.25 24.26 -16.83
C LYS A 3 10.67 23.67 -15.53
N GLU A 4 10.45 24.51 -14.53
CA GLU A 4 9.86 24.10 -13.24
C GLU A 4 8.37 23.82 -13.36
N ASN A 5 7.62 24.68 -14.07
CA ASN A 5 6.19 24.44 -14.34
C ASN A 5 5.97 23.15 -15.14
N PHE A 6 6.85 22.84 -16.10
CA PHE A 6 6.78 21.60 -16.86
C PHE A 6 7.08 20.36 -15.99
N LYS A 7 8.05 20.47 -15.08
CA LYS A 7 8.36 19.40 -14.12
C LYS A 7 7.20 19.14 -13.17
N ILE A 8 6.64 20.19 -12.57
CA ILE A 8 5.45 20.10 -11.69
C ILE A 8 4.28 19.46 -12.43
N MET A 9 4.00 19.89 -13.67
CA MET A 9 2.89 19.35 -14.47
C MET A 9 3.11 17.88 -14.88
N SER A 10 4.35 17.50 -15.19
CA SER A 10 4.73 16.10 -15.44
C SER A 10 4.55 15.25 -14.18
N ASP A 11 4.97 15.76 -13.02
CA ASP A 11 4.85 15.07 -11.74
C ASP A 11 3.37 14.88 -11.36
N ILE A 12 2.52 15.90 -11.57
CA ILE A 12 1.07 15.80 -11.38
C ILE A 12 0.47 14.73 -12.30
N LYS A 13 0.80 14.75 -13.59
CA LYS A 13 0.29 13.74 -14.54
C LYS A 13 0.69 12.32 -14.14
N THR A 14 1.93 12.13 -13.69
CA THR A 14 2.39 10.83 -13.17
C THR A 14 1.64 10.43 -11.91
N ILE A 15 1.42 11.35 -10.97
CA ILE A 15 0.65 11.09 -9.75
C ILE A 15 -0.80 10.68 -10.08
N GLU A 16 -1.47 11.40 -10.99
CA GLU A 16 -2.83 11.04 -11.41
C GLU A 16 -2.88 9.67 -12.12
N GLY A 17 -1.87 9.35 -12.94
CA GLY A 17 -1.72 8.02 -13.53
C GLY A 17 -1.62 6.92 -12.47
N LEU A 18 -0.73 7.09 -11.49
CA LEU A 18 -0.55 6.12 -10.40
C LEU A 18 -1.82 5.92 -9.56
N LYS A 19 -2.61 6.99 -9.34
CA LYS A 19 -3.91 6.90 -8.65
C LYS A 19 -4.91 6.09 -9.47
N ALA A 20 -4.99 6.32 -10.78
CA ALA A 20 -5.86 5.55 -11.67
C ALA A 20 -5.45 4.08 -11.71
N ASP A 21 -4.15 3.79 -11.80
CA ASP A 21 -3.61 2.43 -11.77
C ASP A 21 -3.95 1.72 -10.45
N LEU A 22 -3.85 2.43 -9.32
CA LEU A 22 -4.23 1.89 -8.02
C LEU A 22 -5.71 1.49 -8.00
N LEU A 23 -6.60 2.33 -8.51
CA LEU A 23 -8.04 2.00 -8.62
C LEU A 23 -8.27 0.76 -9.50
N CYS A 24 -7.56 0.64 -10.62
CA CYS A 24 -7.64 -0.53 -11.48
C CYS A 24 -7.22 -1.81 -10.75
N VAL A 25 -6.10 -1.78 -10.03
CA VAL A 25 -5.61 -2.93 -9.23
C VAL A 25 -6.62 -3.34 -8.16
N ILE A 26 -7.24 -2.38 -7.47
CA ILE A 26 -8.28 -2.67 -6.46
C ILE A 26 -9.54 -3.27 -7.13
N GLY A 27 -9.93 -2.74 -8.29
CA GLY A 27 -11.05 -3.30 -9.05
C GLY A 27 -10.79 -4.75 -9.48
N ASP A 28 -9.58 -5.05 -9.94
CA ASP A 28 -9.20 -6.41 -10.32
C ASP A 28 -9.05 -7.33 -9.12
N PHE A 29 -8.54 -6.83 -7.99
CA PHE A 29 -8.51 -7.56 -6.73
C PHE A 29 -9.92 -8.07 -6.34
N PHE A 30 -10.92 -7.20 -6.39
CA PHE A 30 -12.31 -7.58 -6.11
C PHE A 30 -12.87 -8.58 -7.12
N LYS A 31 -12.56 -8.44 -8.42
CA LYS A 31 -12.97 -9.44 -9.42
C LYS A 31 -12.34 -10.80 -9.15
N VAL A 32 -11.07 -10.86 -8.78
CA VAL A 32 -10.38 -12.13 -8.52
C VAL A 32 -10.99 -12.83 -7.31
N LEU A 33 -11.36 -12.10 -6.26
CA LEU A 33 -12.01 -12.68 -5.07
C LEU A 33 -13.34 -13.37 -5.37
N THR A 34 -14.00 -13.06 -6.50
CA THR A 34 -15.22 -13.76 -6.94
C THR A 34 -14.95 -15.13 -7.56
N LYS A 35 -13.68 -15.49 -7.82
CA LYS A 35 -13.28 -16.74 -8.47
C LYS A 35 -12.82 -17.75 -7.42
N GLY A 36 -13.56 -18.84 -7.22
CA GLY A 36 -13.31 -19.83 -6.16
C GLY A 36 -12.26 -20.91 -6.46
N THR A 37 -11.17 -20.62 -7.17
CA THR A 37 -10.17 -21.63 -7.58
C THR A 37 -8.75 -21.30 -7.14
N ASN A 38 -7.85 -22.29 -7.10
CA ASN A 38 -6.44 -22.10 -6.73
C ASN A 38 -5.71 -21.06 -7.60
N ALA A 39 -6.09 -20.93 -8.88
CA ALA A 39 -5.57 -19.87 -9.76
C ALA A 39 -5.92 -18.44 -9.27
N ALA A 40 -6.93 -18.31 -8.40
CA ALA A 40 -7.28 -17.04 -7.77
C ALA A 40 -6.30 -16.67 -6.63
N GLN A 41 -5.62 -17.64 -5.99
CA GLN A 41 -4.69 -17.33 -4.90
C GLN A 41 -3.46 -16.56 -5.38
N ASP A 42 -2.81 -17.01 -6.46
CA ASP A 42 -1.67 -16.31 -7.05
C ASP A 42 -2.09 -14.94 -7.60
N ALA A 43 -3.28 -14.86 -8.20
CA ALA A 43 -3.83 -13.60 -8.69
C ALA A 43 -4.14 -12.61 -7.55
N ILE A 44 -4.66 -13.09 -6.42
CA ILE A 44 -4.88 -12.29 -5.21
C ILE A 44 -3.55 -11.72 -4.70
N LEU A 45 -2.54 -12.58 -4.57
CA LEU A 45 -1.22 -12.17 -4.09
C LEU A 45 -0.61 -11.10 -5.00
N ASN A 46 -0.73 -11.28 -6.32
CA ASN A 46 -0.27 -10.32 -7.32
C ASN A 46 -0.99 -8.97 -7.23
N CYS A 47 -2.31 -8.96 -7.01
CA CYS A 47 -3.07 -7.73 -6.82
C CYS A 47 -2.61 -6.99 -5.54
N ILE A 48 -2.45 -7.71 -4.43
CA ILE A 48 -2.00 -7.13 -3.16
C ILE A 48 -0.59 -6.54 -3.30
N SER A 49 0.35 -7.28 -3.89
CA SER A 49 1.71 -6.79 -4.09
C SER A 49 1.75 -5.58 -5.01
N SER A 50 0.95 -5.57 -6.09
CA SER A 50 0.86 -4.45 -7.03
C SER A 50 0.32 -3.18 -6.35
N ALA A 51 -0.72 -3.30 -5.51
CA ALA A 51 -1.26 -2.18 -4.76
C ALA A 51 -0.22 -1.59 -3.80
N ILE A 52 0.53 -2.45 -3.09
CA ILE A 52 1.59 -2.02 -2.17
C ILE A 52 2.71 -1.27 -2.93
N ILE A 53 3.16 -1.80 -4.07
CA ILE A 53 4.18 -1.14 -4.91
C ILE A 53 3.71 0.25 -5.35
N LEU A 54 2.48 0.35 -5.85
CA LEU A 54 1.92 1.63 -6.29
C LEU A 54 1.85 2.65 -5.15
N LEU A 55 1.48 2.22 -3.94
CA LEU A 55 1.44 3.10 -2.76
C LEU A 55 2.83 3.61 -2.35
N TYR A 56 3.87 2.77 -2.40
CA TYR A 56 5.25 3.24 -2.14
C TYR A 56 5.73 4.24 -3.20
N ILE A 57 5.49 3.94 -4.49
CA ILE A 57 5.88 4.85 -5.57
C ILE A 57 5.13 6.19 -5.45
N LEU A 58 3.83 6.15 -5.15
CA LEU A 58 3.02 7.34 -4.94
C LEU A 58 3.53 8.15 -3.76
N GLY A 59 3.87 7.51 -2.63
CA GLY A 59 4.51 8.16 -1.49
C GLY A 59 5.81 8.87 -1.85
N GLY A 60 6.68 8.21 -2.62
CA GLY A 60 7.92 8.79 -3.15
C GLY A 60 7.68 10.02 -4.04
N ARG A 61 6.65 9.98 -4.90
CA ARG A 61 6.25 11.13 -5.73
C ARG A 61 5.66 12.28 -4.93
N LEU A 62 5.08 12.01 -3.77
CA LEU A 62 4.55 12.99 -2.84
C LEU A 62 5.59 13.54 -1.85
N GLY A 63 6.84 13.06 -1.93
CA GLY A 63 7.95 13.55 -1.11
C GLY A 63 8.24 12.76 0.16
N TYR A 64 7.66 11.55 0.30
CA TYR A 64 7.92 10.67 1.44
C TYR A 64 8.90 9.56 1.06
N SER A 65 9.91 9.33 1.88
CA SER A 65 10.79 8.16 1.73
C SER A 65 10.07 6.87 2.12
N HIS A 66 10.55 5.73 1.59
CA HIS A 66 10.02 4.41 1.98
C HIS A 66 10.18 4.15 3.49
N VAL A 67 11.28 4.64 4.08
CA VAL A 67 11.53 4.52 5.53
C VAL A 67 10.48 5.30 6.33
N GLU A 68 10.13 6.53 5.92
CA GLU A 68 9.09 7.32 6.60
C GLU A 68 7.72 6.64 6.53
N ILE A 69 7.40 6.01 5.39
CA ILE A 69 6.18 5.23 5.21
C ILE A 69 6.18 4.04 6.18
N ASP A 70 7.25 3.24 6.20
CA ASP A 70 7.37 2.06 7.04
C ASP A 70 7.31 2.41 8.53
N GLU A 71 8.01 3.45 8.97
CA GLU A 71 7.98 3.92 10.36
C GLU A 71 6.59 4.45 10.76
N THR A 72 5.91 5.13 9.84
CA THR A 72 4.52 5.58 10.07
C THR A 72 3.57 4.39 10.17
N MET A 73 3.73 3.36 9.33
CA MET A 73 2.96 2.12 9.41
C MET A 73 3.19 1.42 10.76
N LYS A 74 4.44 1.26 11.18
CA LYS A 74 4.80 0.67 12.48
C LYS A 74 4.15 1.41 13.66
N LYS A 75 4.14 2.74 13.63
CA LYS A 75 3.46 3.57 14.67
C LYS A 75 1.96 3.31 14.71
N LYS A 76 1.29 3.27 13.55
CA LYS A 76 -0.16 2.97 13.45
C LYS A 76 -0.49 1.57 13.95
N LEU A 77 0.31 0.57 13.57
CA LEU A 77 0.12 -0.81 14.03
C LEU A 77 0.29 -0.91 15.56
N LYS A 78 1.32 -0.26 16.11
CA LYS A 78 1.54 -0.24 17.56
C LYS A 78 0.37 0.42 18.31
N LEU A 79 -0.21 1.48 17.75
CA LEU A 79 -1.38 2.14 18.31
C LEU A 79 -2.57 1.17 18.37
N GLY A 80 -2.95 0.56 17.24
CA GLY A 80 -4.07 -0.40 17.20
C GLY A 80 -3.87 -1.62 18.10
N ILE A 81 -2.61 -2.06 18.29
CA ILE A 81 -2.28 -3.13 19.26
C ILE A 81 -2.58 -2.69 20.70
N VAL A 82 -2.16 -1.49 21.08
CA VAL A 82 -2.37 -0.93 22.43
C VAL A 82 -3.86 -0.70 22.69
N GLU A 83 -4.58 -0.21 21.68
CA GLU A 83 -6.02 0.05 21.75
C GLU A 83 -6.87 -1.23 21.73
N GLN A 84 -6.25 -2.39 21.51
CA GLN A 84 -6.94 -3.67 21.34
C GLN A 84 -8.02 -3.56 20.25
N ASP A 85 -7.64 -3.07 19.06
CA ASP A 85 -8.51 -3.04 17.88
C ASP A 85 -9.14 -4.42 17.64
N ASP A 86 -10.34 -4.46 17.08
CA ASP A 86 -11.07 -5.72 16.87
C ASP A 86 -10.26 -6.72 16.01
N ILE A 87 -9.49 -6.21 15.03
CA ILE A 87 -8.55 -7.00 14.21
C ILE A 87 -7.40 -7.59 15.05
N GLU A 88 -6.94 -6.89 16.09
CA GLU A 88 -5.92 -7.40 16.99
C GLU A 88 -6.50 -8.40 18.01
N LYS A 89 -7.72 -8.16 18.48
CA LYS A 89 -8.44 -9.11 19.35
C LYS A 89 -8.71 -10.42 18.60
N ASP A 90 -9.10 -10.31 17.32
CA ASP A 90 -9.42 -11.43 16.45
C ASP A 90 -8.19 -11.91 15.67
N GLY A 91 -7.29 -12.62 16.37
CA GLY A 91 -6.21 -13.35 15.71
C GLY A 91 -4.84 -12.67 15.67
N LYS A 92 -4.67 -11.51 16.33
CA LYS A 92 -3.36 -10.84 16.51
C LYS A 92 -2.71 -10.36 15.21
N ASP A 93 -3.52 -9.99 14.23
CA ASP A 93 -3.02 -9.69 12.89
C ASP A 93 -2.17 -8.40 12.83
N LEU A 94 -2.50 -7.39 13.64
CA LEU A 94 -1.68 -6.18 13.76
C LEU A 94 -0.31 -6.52 14.35
N THR A 95 -0.26 -7.35 15.39
CA THR A 95 0.99 -7.85 15.98
C THR A 95 1.83 -8.64 14.96
N LYS A 96 1.22 -9.53 14.16
CA LYS A 96 1.94 -10.30 13.12
C LYS A 96 2.56 -9.38 12.09
N LEU A 97 1.79 -8.42 11.57
CA LEU A 97 2.29 -7.47 10.58
C LEU A 97 3.38 -6.55 11.17
N TYR A 98 3.21 -6.09 12.40
CA TYR A 98 4.22 -5.27 13.07
C TYR A 98 5.57 -6.00 13.19
N ARG A 99 5.56 -7.29 13.53
CA ARG A 99 6.79 -8.11 13.58
C ARG A 99 7.43 -8.25 12.21
N HIS A 100 6.64 -8.59 11.19
CA HIS A 100 7.13 -8.70 9.80
C HIS A 100 7.79 -7.42 9.29
N LEU A 101 7.27 -6.25 9.66
CA LEU A 101 7.86 -4.96 9.28
C LEU A 101 9.08 -4.58 10.13
N LYS A 102 9.19 -5.11 11.35
CA LYS A 102 10.33 -4.82 12.24
C LYS A 102 11.65 -5.39 11.68
N ASP A 103 11.56 -6.50 10.96
CA ASP A 103 12.72 -7.22 10.41
C ASP A 103 13.21 -6.66 9.06
N ARG A 104 12.60 -5.59 8.55
CA ARG A 104 12.92 -4.98 7.23
C ARG A 104 13.99 -3.87 7.27
N ILE A 105 14.72 -3.71 8.37
CA ILE A 105 15.80 -2.71 8.54
C ILE A 105 17.14 -3.39 8.71
#